data_AF-A0A838PGU7-F1
#
_entry.id   AF-A0A838PGU7-F1
#
_cell.length_a   1.000
_cell.length_b   1.000
_cell.length_c   1.000
_cell.angle_alpha   90.00
_cell.angle_beta   90.00
_cell.angle_gamma   90.00
#
_symmetry.space_group_name_H-M   'P 1'
#
loop_
_entity.id
_entity.type
_entity.pdbx_description
1 polymer ?
#
loop_
_entity_poly.entity_id
_entity_poly.type
_entity_poly.pdbx_seq_one_letter_code
_entity_poly.pdbx_strand_id
1 'polypeptide(L)'
;MVYAELIFETGTKSVGCYQDEHEALAAVKAHHDRARNGESGGPTGAPAERIVKVELYDKHPADYEVPALSQELAVQTVKDLVKANDGAVSAEELAAAIRGTASPLTDQNERHESMYKMPSNKSLTAEKWEN
;
A
#
# COMPACT_ATOMS: atom_id res chain seq x y z
N MET A 1 -1.61 -13.14 13.44
CA MET A 1 -2.31 -12.25 12.52
C MET A 1 -1.33 -11.87 11.43
N VAL A 2 -1.77 -11.90 10.18
CA VAL A 2 -1.04 -11.47 8.99
C VAL A 2 -1.90 -10.43 8.28
N TYR A 3 -1.29 -9.36 7.80
CA TYR A 3 -1.96 -8.36 6.99
C TYR A 3 -1.61 -8.60 5.53
N ALA A 4 -2.61 -8.62 4.66
CA ALA A 4 -2.41 -8.79 3.23
C ALA A 4 -2.91 -7.56 2.48
N GLU A 5 -2.00 -6.84 1.83
CA GLU A 5 -2.37 -5.85 0.82
C GLU A 5 -2.68 -6.58 -0.48
N LEU A 6 -3.95 -6.54 -0.88
CA LEU A 6 -4.44 -7.07 -2.13
C LEU A 6 -4.35 -5.99 -3.20
N ILE A 7 -3.60 -6.27 -4.26
CA ILE A 7 -3.41 -5.37 -5.40
C ILE A 7 -4.20 -5.94 -6.57
N PHE A 8 -5.22 -5.19 -6.99
CA PHE A 8 -6.17 -5.62 -8.01
C PHE A 8 -5.70 -5.23 -9.41
N GLU A 9 -6.19 -5.95 -10.42
CA GLU A 9 -5.86 -5.73 -11.82
C GLU A 9 -6.14 -4.27 -12.24
N THR A 10 -7.20 -3.64 -11.73
CA THR A 10 -7.57 -2.24 -11.99
C THR A 10 -6.59 -1.22 -11.40
N GLY A 11 -5.74 -1.64 -10.47
CA GLY A 11 -4.82 -0.80 -9.71
C GLY A 11 -5.34 -0.36 -8.34
N THR A 12 -6.60 -0.70 -8.03
CA THR A 12 -7.16 -0.58 -6.68
C THR A 12 -6.36 -1.45 -5.71
N LYS A 13 -6.32 -1.04 -4.44
CA LYS A 13 -5.58 -1.71 -3.38
C LYS A 13 -6.47 -1.80 -2.14
N SER A 14 -6.33 -2.87 -1.37
CA SER A 14 -7.03 -3.01 -0.08
C SER A 14 -6.17 -3.81 0.91
N VAL A 15 -6.33 -3.56 2.20
CA VAL A 15 -5.64 -4.36 3.23
C VAL A 15 -6.66 -5.20 3.99
N GLY A 16 -6.43 -6.51 4.03
CA GLY A 16 -7.16 -7.45 4.88
C GLY A 16 -6.30 -7.92 6.06
N CYS A 17 -6.94 -8.31 7.15
CA CYS A 17 -6.29 -8.89 8.33
C CYS A 17 -6.78 -10.33 8.52
N TYR A 18 -5.85 -11.27 8.63
CA TYR A 18 -6.09 -12.71 8.67
C TYR A 18 -5.35 -13.32 9.86
N GLN A 19 -5.77 -14.49 10.32
CA GLN A 19 -5.12 -15.22 11.41
C GLN A 19 -3.69 -15.62 11.03
N ASP A 20 -3.54 -16.16 9.82
CA ASP A 20 -2.29 -16.65 9.25
C ASP A 20 -2.25 -16.53 7.70
N GLU A 21 -1.12 -16.93 7.10
CA GLU A 21 -0.93 -16.92 5.64
C GLU A 21 -1.89 -17.88 4.92
N HIS A 22 -2.26 -19.01 5.52
CA HIS A 22 -3.13 -20.00 4.90
C HIS A 22 -4.56 -19.46 4.76
N GLU A 23 -5.10 -18.82 5.80
CA GLU A 23 -6.40 -18.14 5.73
C GLU A 23 -6.37 -17.00 4.70
N ALA A 24 -5.30 -16.20 4.69
CA ALA A 24 -5.15 -15.12 3.72
C ALA A 24 -5.19 -15.66 2.27
N LEU A 25 -4.43 -16.72 1.99
CA LEU A 25 -4.41 -17.36 0.67
C LEU A 25 -5.75 -17.96 0.28
N ALA A 26 -6.45 -18.62 1.21
CA ALA A 26 -7.78 -19.18 0.97
C ALA A 26 -8.79 -18.07 0.61
N ALA A 27 -8.75 -16.94 1.34
CA ALA A 27 -9.61 -15.80 1.06
C ALA A 27 -9.29 -15.13 -0.29
N VAL A 28 -8.00 -14.99 -0.62
CA VAL A 28 -7.52 -14.46 -1.92
C VAL A 28 -8.00 -15.34 -3.06
N LYS A 29 -7.84 -16.66 -2.95
CA LYS A 29 -8.30 -17.61 -3.97
C LYS A 29 -9.81 -17.53 -4.16
N ALA A 30 -10.58 -17.55 -3.07
CA ALA A 30 -12.03 -17.42 -3.13
C ALA A 30 -12.47 -16.09 -3.77
N HIS A 31 -11.79 -14.98 -3.51
CA HIS A 31 -12.07 -13.69 -4.17
C HIS A 31 -11.74 -13.74 -5.66
N HIS A 32 -10.57 -14.26 -6.03
CA HIS A 32 -10.15 -14.38 -7.42
C HIS A 32 -11.10 -15.28 -8.24
N ASP A 33 -11.59 -16.37 -7.66
CA ASP A 33 -12.55 -17.27 -8.31
C ASP A 33 -13.89 -16.57 -8.56
N ARG A 34 -14.39 -15.78 -7.60
CA ARG A 34 -15.58 -14.93 -7.81
C ARG A 34 -15.37 -13.95 -8.96
N ALA A 35 -14.21 -13.30 -9.00
CA ALA A 35 -13.87 -12.36 -10.08
C ALA A 35 -13.82 -13.06 -11.45
N ARG A 36 -13.25 -14.27 -11.51
CA ARG A 36 -13.19 -15.09 -12.74
C ARG A 36 -14.59 -15.50 -13.22
N ASN A 37 -15.50 -15.75 -12.30
CA ASN A 37 -16.89 -16.12 -12.59
C ASN A 37 -17.81 -14.92 -12.87
N GLY A 38 -17.30 -13.68 -12.76
CA GLY A 38 -18.10 -12.46 -12.92
C GLY A 38 -19.09 -12.21 -11.77
N GLU A 39 -18.85 -12.81 -10.60
CA GLU A 39 -19.67 -12.63 -9.41
C GLU A 39 -19.35 -11.30 -8.71
N SER A 40 -20.29 -10.79 -7.91
CA SER A 40 -20.06 -9.62 -7.06
C SER A 40 -19.23 -9.99 -5.83
N GLY A 41 -18.54 -9.00 -5.24
CA GLY A 41 -17.77 -9.26 -4.02
C GLY A 41 -16.70 -8.24 -3.64
N GLY A 42 -16.63 -7.10 -4.35
CA GLY A 42 -15.82 -5.97 -3.90
C GLY A 42 -16.46 -5.25 -2.70
N PRO A 43 -15.69 -4.48 -1.90
CA PRO A 43 -16.20 -3.71 -0.76
C PRO A 43 -17.28 -2.67 -1.14
N THR A 44 -17.45 -2.38 -2.43
CA THR A 44 -18.43 -1.44 -3.00
C THR A 44 -19.65 -2.12 -3.64
N GLY A 45 -19.77 -3.44 -3.56
CA GLY A 45 -20.83 -4.20 -4.27
C GLY A 45 -20.62 -4.30 -5.79
N ALA A 46 -19.51 -3.77 -6.30
CA ALA A 46 -19.05 -3.96 -7.66
C ALA A 46 -18.70 -5.45 -7.95
N PRO A 47 -18.58 -5.85 -9.23
CA PRO A 47 -18.00 -7.13 -9.60
C PRO A 47 -16.70 -7.38 -8.83
N ALA A 48 -16.49 -8.61 -8.38
CA ALA A 48 -15.21 -9.00 -7.80
C ALA A 48 -14.09 -8.77 -8.83
N GLU A 49 -12.95 -8.30 -8.36
CA GLU A 49 -11.82 -7.93 -9.22
C GLU A 49 -10.70 -8.96 -9.09
N ARG A 50 -10.00 -9.23 -10.20
CA ARG A 50 -8.85 -10.13 -10.17
C ARG A 50 -7.72 -9.52 -9.35
N ILE A 51 -7.17 -10.33 -8.46
CA ILE A 51 -5.97 -9.99 -7.67
C ILE A 51 -4.75 -10.40 -8.49
N VAL A 52 -3.81 -9.46 -8.69
CA VAL A 52 -2.58 -9.68 -9.46
C VAL A 52 -1.35 -9.85 -8.57
N LYS A 53 -1.37 -9.24 -7.37
CA LYS A 53 -0.27 -9.26 -6.41
C LYS A 53 -0.82 -9.17 -4.99
N VAL A 54 -0.14 -9.82 -4.06
CA VAL A 54 -0.42 -9.74 -2.63
C VAL A 54 0.88 -9.49 -1.87
N GLU A 55 0.91 -8.43 -1.07
CA GLU A 55 2.01 -8.16 -0.15
C GLU A 55 1.59 -8.53 1.27
N LEU A 56 2.41 -9.35 1.94
CA LEU A 56 2.14 -9.82 3.31
C LEU A 56 2.99 -9.06 4.33
N TYR A 57 2.38 -8.71 5.45
CA TYR A 57 3.00 -7.97 6.54
C TYR A 57 2.68 -8.60 7.91
N ASP A 58 3.66 -8.59 8.82
CA ASP A 58 3.48 -9.03 10.21
C ASP A 58 2.74 -7.99 11.08
N LYS A 59 2.68 -6.74 10.60
CA LYS A 59 1.98 -5.60 11.23
C LYS A 59 1.16 -4.85 10.19
N HIS A 60 0.16 -4.08 10.62
CA HIS A 60 -0.61 -3.28 9.67
C HIS A 60 0.34 -2.26 9.01
N PRO A 61 0.43 -2.22 7.67
CA PRO A 61 1.46 -1.42 6.99
C PRO A 61 1.24 0.11 7.10
N ALA A 62 0.02 0.55 7.45
CA ALA A 62 -0.24 1.95 7.80
C ALA A 62 0.35 2.38 9.16
N ASP A 63 0.70 1.42 10.03
CA ASP A 63 1.36 1.72 11.31
C ASP A 63 2.88 1.80 11.15
N TYR A 64 3.38 1.73 9.93
CA TYR A 64 4.81 1.80 9.65
C TYR A 64 5.36 3.18 10.03
N GLU A 65 6.06 3.23 11.15
CA GLU A 65 6.88 4.38 11.51
C GLU A 65 8.06 4.44 10.54
N VAL A 66 8.05 5.43 9.65
CA VAL A 66 9.19 5.70 8.78
C VAL A 66 10.39 5.98 9.71
N PRO A 67 11.45 5.14 9.69
CA PRO A 67 12.54 5.17 10.68
C PRO A 67 13.11 6.57 10.88
N ALA A 68 13.72 6.88 12.02
CA ALA A 68 14.26 8.20 12.37
C ALA A 68 15.16 8.89 11.31
N LEU A 69 15.66 8.15 10.31
CA LEU A 69 16.12 8.67 9.01
C LEU A 69 15.13 9.64 8.33
N SER A 70 13.85 9.61 8.71
CA SER A 70 12.79 10.52 8.32
C SER A 70 12.98 11.93 8.86
N GLN A 71 13.70 12.14 9.97
CA GLN A 71 14.01 13.49 10.45
C GLN A 71 15.08 14.15 9.58
N GLU A 72 16.18 13.45 9.29
CA GLU A 72 17.22 13.96 8.39
C GLU A 72 16.68 14.17 6.98
N LEU A 73 15.89 13.22 6.48
CA LEU A 73 15.22 13.35 5.19
C LEU A 73 14.20 14.48 5.20
N ALA A 74 13.38 14.64 6.25
CA ALA A 74 12.43 15.74 6.36
C ALA A 74 13.16 17.09 6.42
N VAL A 75 14.23 17.21 7.23
CA VAL A 75 15.07 18.41 7.27
C VAL A 75 15.65 18.71 5.89
N GLN A 76 16.10 17.69 5.16
CA GLN A 76 16.61 17.86 3.81
C GLN A 76 15.51 18.31 2.83
N THR A 77 14.34 17.66 2.86
CA THR A 77 13.16 18.06 2.07
C THR A 77 12.77 19.52 2.35
N VAL A 78 12.77 19.95 3.62
CA VAL A 78 12.51 21.33 4.00
C VAL A 78 13.58 22.27 3.44
N LYS A 79 14.86 21.93 3.55
CA LYS A 79 15.95 22.74 2.98
C LYS A 79 15.82 22.90 1.47
N ASP A 80 15.51 21.81 0.77
CA ASP A 80 15.36 21.81 -0.68
C ASP A 80 14.14 22.65 -1.10
N LEU A 81 13.04 22.56 -0.36
CA LEU A 81 11.83 23.36 -0.58
C LEU A 81 12.09 24.86 -0.36
N VAL A 82 12.77 25.23 0.73
CA VAL A 82 13.16 26.62 1.03
C VAL A 82 14.09 27.17 -0.03
N LYS A 83 15.06 26.37 -0.48
CA LYS A 83 15.99 26.75 -1.55
C LYS A 83 15.27 26.94 -2.90
N ALA A 84 14.30 26.08 -3.22
CA ALA A 84 13.54 26.16 -4.45
C ALA A 84 12.61 27.38 -4.52
N ASN A 85 12.23 27.94 -3.36
CA ASN A 85 11.35 29.10 -3.26
C ASN A 85 12.05 30.35 -2.73
N ASP A 86 13.36 30.49 -2.97
CA ASP A 86 14.16 31.67 -2.62
C ASP A 86 14.03 32.13 -1.16
N GLY A 87 13.86 31.19 -0.23
CA GLY A 87 13.74 31.47 1.20
C GLY A 87 12.32 31.68 1.72
N ALA A 88 11.30 31.70 0.85
CA ALA A 88 9.90 31.93 1.23
C ALA A 88 9.04 30.70 0.96
N VAL A 89 8.56 30.04 2.03
CA VAL A 89 7.67 28.87 1.95
C VAL A 89 6.49 29.11 2.89
N SER A 90 5.27 28.82 2.44
CA SER A 90 4.08 28.89 3.30
C SER A 90 4.06 27.79 4.35
N ALA A 91 3.33 28.00 5.44
CA ALA A 91 3.16 26.96 6.47
C ALA A 91 2.46 25.71 5.88
N GLU A 92 1.56 25.91 4.93
CA GLU A 92 0.83 24.84 4.25
C GLU A 92 1.75 23.96 3.39
N GLU A 93 2.63 24.57 2.60
CA GLU A 93 3.60 23.84 1.77
C GLU A 93 4.60 23.07 2.62
N LEU A 94 5.08 23.69 3.70
CA LEU A 94 5.98 23.03 4.65
C LEU A 94 5.32 21.83 5.32
N ALA A 95 4.07 21.98 5.77
CA ALA A 95 3.31 20.90 6.38
C ALA A 95 3.01 19.77 5.38
N ALA A 96 2.72 20.10 4.12
CA ALA A 96 2.52 19.11 3.07
C ALA A 96 3.80 18.31 2.80
N ALA A 97 4.95 18.97 2.70
CA ALA A 97 6.25 18.32 2.49
C ALA A 97 6.59 17.36 3.64
N ILE A 98 6.48 17.82 4.89
CA ILE A 98 6.75 16.99 6.08
C ILE A 98 5.79 15.79 6.13
N ARG A 99 4.50 16.01 5.84
CA ARG A 99 3.51 14.91 5.77
C ARG A 99 3.87 13.89 4.69
N GLY A 100 4.33 14.31 3.51
CA GLY A 100 4.77 13.41 2.45
C GLY A 100 5.94 12.53 2.90
N THR A 101 6.93 13.13 3.56
CA THR A 101 8.09 12.39 4.08
C THR A 101 7.70 11.39 5.17
N ALA A 102 6.87 11.81 6.12
CA ALA A 102 6.46 11.01 7.28
C ALA A 102 5.33 10.01 6.97
N SER A 103 4.61 10.19 5.86
CA SER A 103 3.52 9.31 5.46
C SER A 103 4.04 7.87 5.28
N PRO A 104 3.32 6.85 5.78
CA PRO A 104 3.65 5.44 5.51
C PRO A 104 3.35 5.06 4.06
N LEU A 105 2.65 5.92 3.31
CA LEU A 105 2.26 5.67 1.92
C LEU A 105 3.37 6.07 0.95
N THR A 106 3.45 5.37 -0.17
CA THR A 106 4.29 5.74 -1.31
C THR A 106 3.65 6.92 -2.07
N ASP A 107 4.50 7.82 -2.59
CA ASP A 107 4.03 8.90 -3.49
C ASP A 107 3.76 8.37 -4.92
N GLN A 108 4.21 7.15 -5.21
CA GLN A 108 4.05 6.46 -6.48
C GLN A 108 2.83 5.53 -6.42
N ASN A 109 1.72 5.98 -6.98
CA ASN A 109 0.56 5.12 -7.27
C ASN A 109 0.81 4.29 -8.54
N GLU A 110 1.91 3.53 -8.56
CA GLU A 110 2.08 2.53 -9.61
C GLU A 110 0.95 1.49 -9.50
N ARG A 111 0.44 1.08 -10.66
CA ARG A 111 -0.81 0.31 -10.75
C ARG A 111 -0.71 -0.99 -9.96
N HIS A 112 0.43 -1.68 -10.03
CA HIS A 112 0.60 -3.03 -9.49
C HIS A 112 1.66 -3.14 -8.39
N GLU A 113 2.08 -2.01 -7.81
CA GLU A 113 3.01 -1.98 -6.67
C GLU A 113 2.30 -1.66 -5.35
N SER A 114 2.98 -1.88 -4.24
CA SER A 114 2.44 -1.56 -2.90
C SER A 114 2.17 -0.07 -2.76
N MET A 115 1.09 0.28 -2.06
CA MET A 115 0.86 1.67 -1.62
C MET A 115 1.67 2.05 -0.36
N TYR A 116 2.39 1.12 0.26
CA TYR A 116 3.08 1.35 1.52
C TYR A 116 4.61 1.34 1.36
N LYS A 117 5.28 2.22 2.11
CA LYS A 117 6.75 2.26 2.23
C LYS A 117 7.30 1.13 3.09
N MET A 118 6.45 0.44 3.85
CA MET A 118 6.85 -0.71 4.65
C MET A 118 7.31 -1.84 3.73
N PRO A 119 8.53 -2.38 3.92
CA PRO A 119 8.94 -3.58 3.21
C PRO A 119 8.01 -4.74 3.58
N SER A 120 7.47 -5.44 2.59
CA SER A 120 6.68 -6.63 2.83
C SER A 120 7.56 -7.78 3.32
N ASN A 121 7.00 -8.65 4.15
CA ASN A 121 7.64 -9.89 4.57
C ASN A 121 7.70 -10.88 3.39
N LYS A 122 6.70 -10.82 2.52
CA LYS A 122 6.56 -11.71 1.36
C LYS A 122 5.68 -11.07 0.30
N SER A 123 6.10 -11.20 -0.95
CA SER A 123 5.33 -10.81 -2.13
C SER A 123 4.86 -12.06 -2.88
N LEU A 124 3.59 -12.12 -3.23
CA LEU A 124 2.97 -13.23 -3.94
C LEU A 124 2.32 -12.73 -5.22
N THR A 125 2.44 -13.50 -6.30
CA THR A 125 1.85 -13.19 -7.61
C THR A 125 0.69 -14.15 -7.91
N ALA A 126 -0.09 -13.80 -8.95
CA ALA A 126 -1.29 -14.54 -9.38
C ALA A 126 -1.13 -16.06 -9.46
N GLU A 127 0.04 -16.54 -9.87
CA GLU A 127 0.38 -17.96 -9.96
C GLU A 127 0.12 -18.77 -8.68
N LYS A 128 0.08 -18.12 -7.51
CA LYS A 128 -0.16 -18.79 -6.22
C LYS A 128 -1.62 -19.17 -5.96
N TRP A 129 -2.57 -18.49 -6.59
CA TRP A 129 -4.01 -18.76 -6.41
C TRP A 129 -4.73 -19.11 -7.72
N GLU A 130 -4.07 -18.95 -8.86
CA GLU A 130 -4.61 -19.39 -10.15
C GLU A 130 -4.54 -20.91 -10.36
N ASN A 131 -3.70 -21.61 -9.57
CA ASN A 131 -3.50 -23.06 -9.59
C ASN A 131 -4.36 -23.81 -8.56
#